data_AF-A0A831VSP4-F1
#
_entry.id   AF-A0A831VSP4-F1
#
_cell.length_a   1.000
_cell.length_b   1.000
_cell.length_c   1.000
_cell.angle_alpha   90.00
_cell.angle_beta   90.00
_cell.angle_gamma   90.00
#
_symmetry.space_group_name_H-M   'P 1'
#
loop_
_entity.id
_entity.type
_entity.pdbx_description
1 polymer ?
#
loop_
_entity_poly.entity_id
_entity_poly.type
_entity_poly.pdbx_seq_one_letter_code
_entity_poly.pdbx_strand_id
1 'polypeptide(L)'
;MRTRIIYLLLVVFVLLTQKLSAQDDETLKFKVEQLESKKQTVTQIEREALKNEVEIINSRLEAGEISKETAQELKKEAAEKRAKNIENKLAIIENTIALLKRKGEVDLNTNTNNIEIGFGSDDPEGDVLFGVKYNSGNQKKVAYDRRTYGDPNIAFGLNNAIIDGQSINDSPYKIGGSRFFEVGWAWNTRVFKNTNILRLHYGVSLQFNGLKPEGNRYFVMNDGQAVLQEFTFDLDKSKLRMDNLVFPIHFEFGPSKLKENEDNFRYSISNQFRFGIGGYGGLNLGTRQKLKYKIDGDKVKDKLKRDYNTSNLIYGLSAYAGFDSVLLYVKYDLNPIFQDASVEQHNVSLGLRFDLN
;
A
#
# COMPACT_ATOMS: atom_id res chain seq x y z
N MET A 1 -8.23 36.23 -12.45
CA MET A 1 -8.78 35.40 -11.34
C MET A 1 -7.81 34.33 -10.85
N ARG A 2 -7.21 33.50 -11.73
CA ARG A 2 -6.22 32.46 -11.34
C ARG A 2 -5.09 32.95 -10.43
N THR A 3 -4.48 34.09 -10.73
CA THR A 3 -3.35 34.62 -9.95
C THR A 3 -3.74 34.99 -8.52
N ARG A 4 -4.95 35.54 -8.32
CA ARG A 4 -5.46 35.91 -6.99
C ARG A 4 -5.79 34.67 -6.14
N ILE A 5 -6.26 33.59 -6.77
CA ILE A 5 -6.52 32.31 -6.10
C ILE A 5 -5.22 31.63 -5.64
N ILE A 6 -4.16 31.73 -6.45
CA ILE A 6 -2.84 31.19 -6.10
C ILE A 6 -2.25 31.91 -4.88
N TYR A 7 -2.33 33.25 -4.84
CA TYR A 7 -1.86 34.00 -3.67
C TYR A 7 -2.67 33.69 -2.41
N LEU A 8 -3.99 33.50 -2.53
CA LEU A 8 -4.85 33.11 -1.41
C LEU A 8 -4.50 31.71 -0.87
N LEU A 9 -4.26 30.74 -1.75
CA LEU A 9 -3.79 29.40 -1.39
C LEU A 9 -2.43 29.43 -0.70
N LEU A 10 -1.52 30.29 -1.15
CA LEU A 10 -0.19 30.44 -0.56
C LEU A 10 -0.26 31.01 0.86
N VAL A 11 -1.12 32.00 1.10
CA VAL A 11 -1.36 32.57 2.43
C VAL A 11 -1.99 31.53 3.38
N VAL A 12 -2.97 30.76 2.91
CA VAL A 12 -3.56 29.66 3.70
C VAL A 12 -2.51 28.58 4.02
N PHE A 13 -1.63 28.26 3.08
CA PHE A 13 -0.54 27.30 3.28
C PHE A 13 0.47 27.79 4.34
N VAL A 14 0.83 29.08 4.32
CA VAL A 14 1.72 29.68 5.35
C VAL A 14 1.06 29.75 6.73
N LEU A 15 -0.26 29.98 6.81
CA LEU A 15 -0.97 29.98 8.09
C LEU A 15 -1.11 28.58 8.70
N LEU A 16 -1.16 27.53 7.87
CA LEU A 16 -1.19 26.13 8.32
C LEU A 16 0.17 25.65 8.84
N THR A 17 1.30 26.23 8.38
CA THR A 17 2.63 25.80 8.82
C THR A 17 3.04 26.33 10.19
N GLN A 18 2.44 27.43 10.67
CA GLN A 18 2.78 28.02 11.98
C GLN A 18 2.31 27.19 13.19
N LYS A 19 1.39 26.23 13.00
CA LYS A 19 0.88 25.35 14.05
C LYS A 19 1.76 24.12 14.33
N LEU A 20 2.72 23.81 13.45
CA LEU A 20 3.55 22.59 13.54
C LEU A 20 4.68 22.70 14.58
N SER A 21 5.40 23.82 14.65
CA SER A 21 6.63 23.91 15.45
C SER A 21 6.44 24.09 16.96
N ALA A 22 5.22 24.36 17.44
CA ALA A 22 4.94 24.54 18.88
C ALA A 22 4.46 23.25 19.57
N GLN A 23 4.01 22.24 18.81
CA GLN A 23 3.54 20.97 19.36
C GLN A 23 4.69 20.02 19.71
N ASP A 24 5.83 20.11 19.03
CA ASP A 24 6.89 19.10 19.16
C ASP A 24 7.55 19.07 20.54
N ASP A 25 7.74 20.22 21.18
CA ASP A 25 8.51 20.33 22.44
C ASP A 25 7.70 19.91 23.68
N GLU A 26 6.40 20.20 23.69
CA GLU A 26 5.48 19.77 24.76
C GLU A 26 5.18 18.26 24.66
N THR A 27 5.02 17.75 23.44
CA THR A 27 4.80 16.33 23.17
C THR A 27 6.03 15.48 23.54
N LEU A 28 7.24 15.98 23.29
CA LEU A 28 8.48 15.30 23.66
C LEU A 28 8.66 15.22 25.18
N LYS A 29 8.38 16.31 25.92
CA LYS A 29 8.41 16.31 27.40
C LYS A 29 7.44 15.30 27.98
N PHE A 30 6.20 15.28 27.49
CA PHE A 30 5.18 14.32 27.92
C PHE A 30 5.59 12.86 27.65
N LYS A 31 6.18 12.57 26.49
CA LYS A 31 6.68 11.22 26.14
C LYS A 31 7.84 10.77 27.04
N VAL A 32 8.76 11.69 27.38
CA VAL A 32 9.87 11.39 28.30
C VAL A 32 9.34 11.11 29.71
N GLU A 33 8.38 11.90 30.21
CA GLU A 33 7.76 11.71 31.53
C GLU A 33 7.04 10.36 31.63
N GLN A 34 6.34 9.93 30.57
CA GLN A 34 5.73 8.59 30.54
C GLN A 34 6.76 7.46 30.63
N LEU A 35 7.89 7.58 29.93
CA LEU A 35 8.96 6.57 29.98
C LEU A 35 9.65 6.54 31.35
N GLU A 36 9.77 7.68 32.01
CA GLU A 36 10.28 7.77 33.39
C GLU A 36 9.32 7.10 34.38
N SER A 37 8.02 7.32 34.24
CA SER A 37 6.99 6.62 35.02
C SER A 37 7.06 5.10 34.82
N LYS A 38 7.26 4.64 33.56
CA LYS A 38 7.40 3.20 33.25
C LYS A 38 8.58 2.53 33.95
N LYS A 39 9.69 3.23 34.22
CA LYS A 39 10.81 2.66 34.99
C LYS A 39 10.38 2.21 36.38
N GLN A 40 9.54 3.03 37.03
CA GLN A 40 9.00 2.74 38.36
C GLN A 40 8.04 1.55 38.29
N THR A 41 7.15 1.53 37.28
CA THR A 41 6.21 0.43 37.06
C THR A 41 6.90 -0.92 36.81
N VAL A 42 7.93 -0.96 35.96
CA VAL A 42 8.70 -2.19 35.70
C VAL A 42 9.33 -2.73 36.98
N THR A 43 9.90 -1.84 37.79
CA THR A 43 10.52 -2.21 39.06
C THR A 43 9.48 -2.76 40.04
N GLN A 44 8.28 -2.17 40.10
CA GLN A 44 7.20 -2.63 40.94
C GLN A 44 6.68 -4.00 40.50
N ILE A 45 6.42 -4.19 39.21
CA ILE A 45 5.93 -5.45 38.64
C ILE A 45 6.89 -6.60 38.93
N GLU A 46 8.20 -6.42 38.68
CA GLU A 46 9.17 -7.49 38.92
C GLU A 46 9.38 -7.77 40.42
N ARG A 47 9.21 -6.78 41.30
CA ARG A 47 9.22 -6.97 42.76
C ARG A 47 7.99 -7.73 43.26
N GLU A 48 6.81 -7.40 42.75
CA GLU A 48 5.56 -8.12 43.06
C GLU A 48 5.62 -9.55 42.53
N ALA A 49 6.14 -9.76 41.31
CA ALA A 49 6.35 -11.10 40.76
C ALA A 49 7.34 -11.92 41.59
N LEU A 50 8.45 -11.31 42.06
CA LEU A 50 9.38 -11.96 42.97
C LEU A 50 8.70 -12.34 44.29
N LYS A 51 7.90 -11.44 44.86
CA LYS A 51 7.16 -11.71 46.10
C LYS A 51 6.24 -12.92 45.96
N ASN A 52 5.46 -12.98 44.88
CA ASN A 52 4.57 -14.11 44.60
C ASN A 52 5.35 -15.43 44.40
N GLU A 53 6.48 -15.37 43.68
CA GLU A 53 7.33 -16.54 43.43
C GLU A 53 7.96 -17.07 44.75
N VAL A 54 8.37 -16.17 45.65
CA VAL A 54 8.85 -16.52 47.00
C VAL A 54 7.74 -17.09 47.88
N GLU A 55 6.52 -16.54 47.81
CA GLU A 55 5.36 -17.07 48.53
C GLU A 55 5.03 -18.51 48.09
N ILE A 56 5.03 -18.78 46.77
CA ILE A 56 4.84 -20.13 46.24
C ILE A 56 5.93 -21.09 46.74
N ILE A 57 7.19 -20.66 46.75
CA ILE A 57 8.30 -21.48 47.27
C ILE A 57 8.12 -21.75 48.77
N ASN A 58 7.68 -20.77 49.55
CA ASN A 58 7.39 -20.95 50.97
C ASN A 58 6.26 -21.95 51.21
N SER A 59 5.15 -21.86 50.46
CA SER A 59 4.04 -22.80 50.59
C SER A 59 4.46 -24.23 50.26
N ARG A 60 5.32 -24.44 49.27
CA ARG A 60 5.89 -25.77 48.96
C ARG A 60 6.80 -26.31 50.06
N LEU A 61 7.57 -25.42 50.70
CA LEU A 61 8.41 -25.78 51.85
C LEU A 61 7.54 -26.17 53.07
N GLU A 62 6.47 -25.43 53.34
CA GLU A 62 5.51 -25.71 54.42
C GLU A 62 4.72 -27.00 54.19
N ALA A 63 4.40 -27.31 52.93
CA ALA A 63 3.77 -28.56 52.52
C ALA A 63 4.74 -29.78 52.56
N GLY A 64 6.04 -29.55 52.80
CA GLY A 64 7.06 -30.59 52.84
C GLY A 64 7.45 -31.15 51.47
N GLU A 65 7.06 -30.48 50.38
CA GLU A 65 7.35 -30.90 49.00
C GLU A 65 8.82 -30.67 48.62
N ILE A 66 9.51 -29.74 49.31
CA ILE A 66 10.91 -29.37 49.07
C ILE A 66 11.68 -29.21 50.38
N SER A 67 13.01 -29.40 50.32
CA SER A 67 13.89 -29.21 51.48
C SER A 67 14.17 -27.71 51.74
N LYS A 68 14.60 -27.38 52.96
CA LYS A 68 15.00 -26.00 53.34
C LYS A 68 16.17 -25.48 52.49
N GLU A 69 17.11 -26.36 52.15
CA GLU A 69 18.26 -26.03 51.31
C GLU A 69 17.82 -25.72 49.87
N THR A 70 16.97 -26.57 49.29
CA THR A 70 16.40 -26.38 47.94
C THR A 70 15.52 -25.13 47.86
N ALA A 71 14.74 -24.83 48.91
CA ALA A 71 13.94 -23.60 48.96
C ALA A 71 14.81 -22.34 49.02
N GLN A 72 15.95 -22.39 49.71
CA GLN A 72 16.91 -21.28 49.78
C GLN A 72 17.55 -21.01 48.41
N GLU A 73 17.91 -22.08 47.69
CA GLU A 73 18.50 -22.00 46.35
C GLU A 73 17.52 -21.43 45.32
N LEU A 74 16.28 -21.94 45.27
CA LEU A 74 15.24 -21.45 44.36
C LEU A 74 14.89 -19.97 44.59
N LYS A 75 14.87 -19.51 45.85
CA LYS A 75 14.65 -18.07 46.16
C LYS A 75 15.79 -17.20 45.65
N LYS A 76 17.03 -17.69 45.76
CA LYS A 76 18.22 -16.98 45.26
C LYS A 76 18.19 -16.88 43.73
N GLU A 77 17.89 -17.98 43.04
CA GLU A 77 17.76 -17.99 41.57
C GLU A 77 16.62 -17.07 41.08
N ALA A 78 15.46 -17.11 41.74
CA ALA A 78 14.35 -16.22 41.44
C ALA A 78 14.76 -14.75 41.61
N ALA A 79 15.45 -14.40 42.70
CA ALA A 79 15.93 -13.05 42.95
C ALA A 79 16.94 -12.59 41.88
N GLU A 80 17.91 -13.43 41.51
CA GLU A 80 18.90 -13.12 40.49
C GLU A 80 18.27 -12.93 39.10
N LYS A 81 17.31 -13.79 38.74
CA LYS A 81 16.55 -13.69 37.49
C LYS A 81 15.75 -12.39 37.41
N ARG A 82 15.05 -12.03 38.48
CA ARG A 82 14.24 -10.80 38.56
C ARG A 82 15.12 -9.55 38.55
N ALA A 83 16.26 -9.58 39.23
CA ALA A 83 17.25 -8.51 39.19
C ALA A 83 17.77 -8.25 37.77
N LYS A 84 18.17 -9.32 37.05
CA LYS A 84 18.60 -9.21 35.63
C LYS A 84 17.48 -8.70 34.72
N ASN A 85 16.24 -9.12 34.95
CA ASN A 85 15.10 -8.63 34.17
C ASN A 85 14.86 -7.13 34.37
N ILE A 86 14.95 -6.64 35.61
CA ILE A 86 14.84 -5.21 35.91
C ILE A 86 15.96 -4.44 35.21
N GLU A 87 17.21 -4.89 35.36
CA GLU A 87 18.39 -4.25 34.75
C GLU A 87 18.24 -4.12 33.22
N ASN A 88 17.93 -5.23 32.54
CA ASN A 88 17.79 -5.25 31.09
C ASN A 88 16.63 -4.37 30.60
N LYS A 89 15.48 -4.40 31.30
CA LYS A 89 14.32 -3.58 30.92
C LYS A 89 14.57 -2.09 31.15
N LEU A 90 15.25 -1.72 32.24
CA LEU A 90 15.63 -0.33 32.49
C LEU A 90 16.62 0.19 31.43
N ALA A 91 17.61 -0.61 31.05
CA ALA A 91 18.57 -0.27 30.00
C ALA A 91 17.88 -0.01 28.64
N ILE A 92 16.83 -0.78 28.30
CA ILE A 92 16.03 -0.54 27.08
C ILE A 92 15.32 0.81 27.17
N ILE A 93 14.66 1.11 28.30
CA ILE A 93 13.93 2.38 28.50
C ILE A 93 14.90 3.57 28.46
N GLU A 94 16.10 3.45 29.02
CA GLU A 94 17.11 4.51 29.02
C GLU A 94 17.63 4.84 27.63
N ASN A 95 18.02 3.81 26.87
CA ASN A 95 18.45 3.98 25.49
C ASN A 95 17.32 4.57 24.62
N THR A 96 16.08 4.21 24.93
CA THR A 96 14.88 4.74 24.30
C THR A 96 14.68 6.24 24.56
N ILE A 97 14.82 6.69 25.82
CA ILE A 97 14.76 8.11 26.20
C ILE A 97 15.89 8.88 25.51
N ALA A 98 17.11 8.33 25.47
CA ALA A 98 18.24 8.96 24.80
C ALA A 98 18.02 9.11 23.29
N LEU A 99 17.38 8.14 22.64
CA LEU A 99 17.02 8.21 21.22
C LEU A 99 15.95 9.29 20.94
N LEU A 100 14.92 9.38 21.78
CA LEU A 100 13.89 10.42 21.68
C LEU A 100 14.48 11.82 21.77
N LYS A 101 15.32 12.07 22.78
CA LYS A 101 15.97 13.37 22.99
C LYS A 101 16.85 13.79 21.80
N ARG A 102 17.35 12.84 20.99
CA ARG A 102 18.25 13.11 19.85
C ARG A 102 17.53 13.30 18.52
N LYS A 103 16.39 12.64 18.28
CA LYS A 103 15.73 12.61 16.96
C LYS A 103 14.39 13.34 16.89
N GLY A 104 13.85 13.83 18.00
CA GLY A 104 12.59 14.59 18.03
C GLY A 104 11.33 13.71 17.93
N GLU A 105 11.39 12.60 17.18
CA GLU A 105 10.36 11.57 17.18
C GLU A 105 10.96 10.17 17.10
N VAL A 106 10.55 9.33 18.04
CA VAL A 106 10.70 7.88 17.98
C VAL A 106 9.35 7.32 18.40
N ASP A 107 8.76 6.49 17.55
CA ASP A 107 7.51 5.80 17.85
C ASP A 107 7.80 4.67 18.84
N LEU A 108 7.31 4.80 20.08
CA LEU A 108 7.77 3.98 21.21
C LEU A 108 6.63 3.31 21.93
N ASN A 109 6.18 2.20 21.36
CA ASN A 109 5.38 1.22 22.07
C ASN A 109 6.30 0.19 22.75
N THR A 110 7.01 0.61 23.80
CA THR A 110 7.88 -0.27 24.61
C THR A 110 7.07 -0.93 25.72
N ASN A 111 6.51 -2.11 25.43
CA ASN A 111 6.12 -3.13 26.40
C ASN A 111 6.75 -4.46 25.98
N THR A 112 8.01 -4.65 26.36
CA THR A 112 8.88 -5.79 26.03
C THR A 112 8.63 -6.96 26.96
N ASN A 113 7.54 -7.70 26.75
CA ASN A 113 7.33 -8.94 27.50
C ASN A 113 7.33 -10.23 26.67
N ASN A 114 7.32 -10.21 25.33
CA ASN A 114 7.64 -11.37 24.49
C ASN A 114 8.09 -10.87 23.11
N ILE A 115 9.24 -11.34 22.62
CA ILE A 115 9.72 -11.11 21.26
C ILE A 115 9.76 -12.49 20.58
N GLU A 116 8.84 -12.74 19.64
CA GLU A 116 8.89 -13.89 18.74
C GLU A 116 9.17 -13.42 17.31
N ILE A 117 10.07 -14.14 16.62
CA ILE A 117 10.50 -13.84 15.25
C ILE A 117 9.71 -14.73 14.30
N GLY A 118 8.84 -14.14 13.46
CA GLY A 118 8.01 -14.86 12.50
C GLY A 118 8.14 -14.28 11.09
N PHE A 119 8.50 -15.11 10.12
CA PHE A 119 8.52 -14.72 8.70
C PHE A 119 7.14 -14.92 8.07
N GLY A 120 6.38 -13.83 7.96
CA GLY A 120 5.19 -13.72 7.11
C GLY A 120 3.92 -14.38 7.66
N SER A 121 2.92 -13.55 7.98
CA SER A 121 1.52 -13.72 7.58
C SER A 121 0.67 -12.62 8.20
N ASP A 122 -0.35 -12.24 7.42
CA ASP A 122 -1.45 -11.32 7.68
C ASP A 122 -1.95 -11.35 9.14
N ASP A 123 -1.64 -10.30 9.89
CA ASP A 123 -2.07 -10.13 11.29
C ASP A 123 -3.09 -8.99 11.41
N PRO A 124 -4.37 -9.30 11.68
CA PRO A 124 -5.44 -8.32 11.74
C PRO A 124 -5.37 -7.38 12.95
N GLU A 125 -4.42 -7.57 13.87
CA GLU A 125 -4.21 -6.77 15.09
C GLU A 125 -3.20 -5.62 14.91
N GLY A 126 -2.47 -5.60 13.78
CA GLY A 126 -1.66 -4.46 13.35
C GLY A 126 -0.45 -4.17 14.23
N ASP A 127 0.27 -5.22 14.67
CA ASP A 127 1.44 -5.10 15.54
C ASP A 127 2.67 -5.82 14.93
N VAL A 128 2.95 -5.56 13.64
CA VAL A 128 4.16 -6.03 12.95
C VAL A 128 5.03 -4.84 12.55
N LEU A 129 6.23 -4.75 13.13
CA LEU A 129 7.28 -3.83 12.69
C LEU A 129 8.50 -4.65 12.29
N PHE A 130 8.90 -4.60 11.02
CA PHE A 130 10.05 -5.32 10.46
C PHE A 130 10.07 -6.85 10.73
N GLY A 131 8.92 -7.53 10.64
CA GLY A 131 8.86 -9.00 10.79
C GLY A 131 8.94 -9.50 12.24
N VAL A 132 8.82 -8.59 13.22
CA VAL A 132 8.74 -8.92 14.65
C VAL A 132 7.32 -8.64 15.12
N LYS A 133 6.66 -9.66 15.70
CA LYS A 133 5.31 -9.56 16.25
C LYS A 133 5.43 -9.05 17.70
N TYR A 134 4.73 -7.96 18.04
CA TYR A 134 4.65 -7.48 19.43
C TYR A 134 3.21 -7.56 19.92
N ASN A 135 2.99 -7.80 21.22
CA ASN A 135 1.64 -7.83 21.79
C ASN A 135 1.49 -6.63 22.74
N SER A 136 0.73 -5.62 22.32
CA SER A 136 0.65 -4.31 23.00
C SER A 136 0.00 -4.37 24.39
N GLY A 137 -0.72 -5.44 24.76
CA GLY A 137 -1.48 -5.51 26.02
C GLY A 137 -2.63 -4.49 26.13
N ASN A 138 -2.73 -3.56 25.18
CA ASN A 138 -3.96 -2.90 24.84
C ASN A 138 -4.84 -3.94 24.17
N GLN A 139 -5.83 -4.46 24.90
CA GLN A 139 -7.06 -4.89 24.25
C GLN A 139 -7.60 -3.65 23.51
N LYS A 140 -7.13 -3.43 22.26
CA LYS A 140 -7.78 -2.52 21.34
C LYS A 140 -9.25 -2.95 21.37
N LYS A 141 -10.14 -2.00 21.65
CA LYS A 141 -11.60 -2.22 21.56
C LYS A 141 -11.86 -3.14 20.38
N VAL A 142 -12.50 -4.28 20.65
CA VAL A 142 -13.01 -5.26 19.69
C VAL A 142 -13.24 -4.56 18.35
N ALA A 143 -12.37 -4.85 17.38
CA ALA A 143 -12.45 -4.21 16.08
C ALA A 143 -13.60 -4.86 15.33
N TYR A 144 -14.82 -4.33 15.57
CA TYR A 144 -16.01 -4.68 14.80
C TYR A 144 -15.68 -4.69 13.30
N ASP A 145 -16.19 -5.70 12.59
CA ASP A 145 -16.02 -5.89 11.14
C ASP A 145 -16.04 -4.55 10.39
N ARG A 146 -14.89 -4.15 9.87
CA ARG A 146 -14.77 -2.93 9.07
C ARG A 146 -15.47 -3.20 7.75
N ARG A 147 -16.69 -2.67 7.62
CA ARG A 147 -17.49 -2.77 6.38
C ARG A 147 -16.75 -2.27 5.14
N THR A 148 -15.86 -1.29 5.35
CA THR A 148 -14.97 -0.75 4.33
C THR A 148 -13.53 -0.90 4.78
N TYR A 149 -12.73 -1.52 3.94
CA TYR A 149 -11.26 -1.55 4.06
C TYR A 149 -10.65 -1.02 2.77
N GLY A 150 -9.38 -0.62 2.80
CA GLY A 150 -8.74 -0.05 1.63
C GLY A 150 -7.29 -0.47 1.53
N ASP A 151 -6.90 -0.83 0.31
CA ASP A 151 -5.66 -1.54 0.02
C ASP A 151 -5.02 -0.94 -1.23
N PRO A 152 -3.68 -0.92 -1.31
CA PRO A 152 -2.99 -0.57 -2.54
C PRO A 152 -3.16 -1.70 -3.57
N ASN A 153 -3.28 -1.31 -4.83
CA ASN A 153 -3.31 -2.23 -5.96
C ASN A 153 -2.27 -1.86 -7.01
N ILE A 154 -1.77 -2.87 -7.71
CA ILE A 154 -0.82 -2.73 -8.81
C ILE A 154 -1.29 -3.64 -9.94
N ALA A 155 -1.37 -3.13 -11.16
CA ALA A 155 -1.62 -3.96 -12.33
C ALA A 155 -0.59 -3.69 -13.44
N PHE A 156 -0.26 -4.72 -14.20
CA PHE A 156 0.63 -4.61 -15.35
C PHE A 156 0.29 -5.67 -16.39
N GLY A 157 0.61 -5.36 -17.64
CA GLY A 157 0.38 -6.31 -18.72
C GLY A 157 0.60 -5.73 -20.10
N LEU A 158 -0.06 -6.35 -21.06
CA LEU A 158 -0.04 -5.96 -22.46
C LEU A 158 -1.11 -4.91 -22.70
N ASN A 159 -0.79 -3.99 -23.61
CA ASN A 159 -1.68 -2.93 -24.04
C ASN A 159 -1.70 -2.92 -25.56
N ASN A 160 -2.85 -2.65 -26.18
CA ASN A 160 -2.94 -2.49 -27.63
C ASN A 160 -4.09 -1.52 -27.96
N ALA A 161 -4.31 -1.25 -29.24
CA ALA A 161 -5.48 -0.54 -29.72
C ALA A 161 -6.30 -1.43 -30.66
N ILE A 162 -7.62 -1.38 -30.50
CA ILE A 162 -8.60 -1.95 -31.41
C ILE A 162 -8.99 -0.87 -32.40
N ILE A 163 -8.96 -1.22 -33.69
CA ILE A 163 -9.26 -0.32 -34.80
C ILE A 163 -10.44 -0.93 -35.55
N ASP A 164 -11.49 -0.14 -35.79
CA ASP A 164 -12.68 -0.64 -36.47
C ASP A 164 -12.34 -1.20 -37.86
N GLY A 165 -12.82 -2.42 -38.12
CA GLY A 165 -12.57 -3.14 -39.36
C GLY A 165 -11.20 -3.81 -39.48
N GLN A 166 -10.36 -3.79 -38.44
CA GLN A 166 -9.05 -4.47 -38.42
C GLN A 166 -8.94 -5.50 -37.30
N SER A 167 -8.20 -6.58 -37.56
CA SER A 167 -7.83 -7.52 -36.51
C SER A 167 -6.78 -6.91 -35.58
N ILE A 168 -6.74 -7.34 -34.32
CA ILE A 168 -5.72 -6.90 -33.35
C ILE A 168 -4.30 -7.28 -33.77
N ASN A 169 -4.16 -8.34 -34.59
CA ASN A 169 -2.88 -8.77 -35.15
C ASN A 169 -2.40 -7.84 -36.29
N ASP A 170 -3.33 -7.12 -36.92
CA ASP A 170 -3.04 -6.18 -38.00
C ASP A 170 -2.91 -4.74 -37.47
N SER A 171 -2.96 -4.57 -36.14
CA SER A 171 -2.83 -3.24 -35.53
C SER A 171 -1.43 -2.68 -35.80
N PRO A 172 -1.28 -1.35 -35.95
CA PRO A 172 0.01 -0.72 -36.20
C PRO A 172 0.92 -0.71 -34.96
N TYR A 173 0.61 -1.51 -33.93
CA TYR A 173 1.31 -1.55 -32.65
C TYR A 173 1.85 -2.95 -32.33
N LYS A 174 3.10 -3.01 -31.85
CA LYS A 174 3.73 -4.28 -31.45
C LYS A 174 3.05 -4.83 -30.20
N ILE A 175 2.38 -5.97 -30.30
CA ILE A 175 1.67 -6.64 -29.19
C ILE A 175 2.56 -6.78 -27.95
N GLY A 176 3.76 -7.37 -28.06
CA GLY A 176 4.67 -7.56 -26.92
C GLY A 176 5.46 -6.31 -26.48
N GLY A 177 5.44 -5.26 -27.30
CA GLY A 177 6.13 -3.99 -27.06
C GLY A 177 5.26 -2.93 -26.37
N SER A 178 3.96 -3.07 -26.51
CA SER A 178 2.93 -2.21 -25.95
C SER A 178 2.47 -2.77 -24.60
N ARG A 179 2.56 -1.95 -23.55
CA ARG A 179 2.41 -2.38 -22.15
C ARG A 179 1.83 -1.28 -21.31
N PHE A 180 0.98 -1.66 -20.35
CA PHE A 180 0.46 -0.77 -19.34
C PHE A 180 1.04 -1.09 -17.95
N PHE A 181 1.01 -0.08 -17.09
CA PHE A 181 1.26 -0.21 -15.67
C PHE A 181 0.23 0.65 -14.94
N GLU A 182 -0.35 0.15 -13.88
CA GLU A 182 -1.37 0.83 -13.09
C GLU A 182 -1.00 0.65 -11.62
N VAL A 183 -1.08 1.74 -10.85
CA VAL A 183 -0.90 1.71 -9.39
C VAL A 183 -1.97 2.56 -8.78
N GLY A 184 -2.65 2.04 -7.76
CA GLY A 184 -3.78 2.73 -7.18
C GLY A 184 -4.01 2.38 -5.72
N TRP A 185 -4.96 3.08 -5.15
CA TRP A 185 -5.56 2.78 -3.87
C TRP A 185 -7.03 2.50 -4.09
N ALA A 186 -7.51 1.37 -3.58
CA ALA A 186 -8.92 1.01 -3.69
C ALA A 186 -9.54 0.79 -2.32
N TRP A 187 -10.84 1.00 -2.25
CA TRP A 187 -11.69 0.71 -1.12
C TRP A 187 -12.68 -0.37 -1.50
N ASN A 188 -12.83 -1.33 -0.61
CA ASN A 188 -13.77 -2.44 -0.72
C ASN A 188 -14.85 -2.27 0.33
N THR A 189 -16.07 -1.97 -0.10
CA THR A 189 -17.22 -1.80 0.79
C THR A 189 -18.20 -2.94 0.61
N ARG A 190 -18.46 -3.68 1.68
CA ARG A 190 -19.46 -4.75 1.70
C ARG A 190 -20.88 -4.20 1.52
N VAL A 191 -21.64 -4.75 0.57
CA VAL A 191 -22.99 -4.25 0.25
C VAL A 191 -24.03 -4.73 1.25
N PHE A 192 -24.01 -6.01 1.63
CA PHE A 192 -25.02 -6.60 2.54
C PHE A 192 -24.57 -6.61 4.00
N LYS A 193 -25.53 -6.56 4.94
CA LYS A 193 -25.25 -6.53 6.39
C LYS A 193 -24.69 -7.84 6.96
N ASN A 194 -25.11 -8.99 6.42
CA ASN A 194 -24.80 -10.31 6.98
C ASN A 194 -24.12 -11.24 5.96
N THR A 195 -23.81 -10.75 4.76
CA THR A 195 -23.09 -11.51 3.73
C THR A 195 -22.06 -10.61 3.08
N ASN A 196 -20.92 -11.17 2.66
CA ASN A 196 -19.89 -10.43 1.91
C ASN A 196 -19.87 -10.83 0.43
N ILE A 197 -20.93 -11.45 -0.09
CA ILE A 197 -20.93 -12.02 -1.45
C ILE A 197 -20.75 -10.95 -2.54
N LEU A 198 -21.22 -9.73 -2.27
CA LEU A 198 -21.12 -8.56 -3.13
C LEU A 198 -20.44 -7.42 -2.39
N ARG A 199 -19.41 -6.85 -3.03
CA ARG A 199 -18.63 -5.72 -2.57
C ARG A 199 -18.62 -4.65 -3.64
N LEU A 200 -18.77 -3.39 -3.22
CA LEU A 200 -18.54 -2.23 -4.04
C LEU A 200 -17.05 -1.89 -3.93
N HIS A 201 -16.33 -2.11 -5.02
CA HIS A 201 -14.90 -1.84 -5.13
C HIS A 201 -14.70 -0.53 -5.90
N TYR A 202 -14.14 0.50 -5.28
CA TYR A 202 -13.93 1.80 -5.91
C TYR A 202 -12.59 2.39 -5.51
N GLY A 203 -11.99 3.26 -6.32
CA GLY A 203 -10.64 3.73 -6.01
C GLY A 203 -10.16 4.91 -6.82
N VAL A 204 -8.85 5.14 -6.71
CA VAL A 204 -8.09 6.08 -7.52
C VAL A 204 -6.81 5.40 -7.98
N SER A 205 -6.48 5.52 -9.26
CA SER A 205 -5.35 4.81 -9.86
C SER A 205 -4.64 5.68 -10.90
N LEU A 206 -3.31 5.66 -10.87
CA LEU A 206 -2.46 6.19 -11.91
C LEU A 206 -2.17 5.10 -12.92
N GLN A 207 -2.62 5.28 -14.15
CA GLN A 207 -2.46 4.35 -15.26
C GLN A 207 -1.49 4.92 -16.29
N PHE A 208 -0.53 4.11 -16.70
CA PHE A 208 0.48 4.44 -17.70
C PHE A 208 0.30 3.53 -18.90
N ASN A 209 -0.51 3.95 -19.88
CA ASN A 209 -0.73 3.19 -21.10
C ASN A 209 0.40 3.45 -22.08
N GLY A 210 0.82 2.39 -22.76
CA GLY A 210 1.99 2.46 -23.62
C GLY A 210 1.77 1.72 -24.92
N LEU A 211 1.87 2.45 -26.03
CA LEU A 211 1.76 1.92 -27.39
C LEU A 211 3.11 2.05 -28.10
N LYS A 212 3.60 0.95 -28.66
CA LYS A 212 4.83 0.90 -29.46
C LYS A 212 4.45 0.70 -30.92
N PRO A 213 4.61 1.71 -31.79
CA PRO A 213 4.41 1.53 -33.23
C PRO A 213 5.26 0.40 -33.80
N GLU A 214 4.73 -0.27 -34.83
CA GLU A 214 5.50 -1.24 -35.61
C GLU A 214 6.46 -0.57 -36.58
N GLY A 215 7.54 -1.29 -36.91
CA GLY A 215 8.59 -0.79 -37.81
C GLY A 215 9.34 0.43 -37.26
N ASN A 216 9.90 1.22 -38.18
CA ASN A 216 10.67 2.42 -37.89
C ASN A 216 9.78 3.68 -37.85
N ARG A 217 8.65 3.61 -37.13
CA ARG A 217 7.62 4.65 -37.16
C ARG A 217 7.46 5.40 -35.85
N TYR A 218 7.01 6.63 -35.95
CA TYR A 218 6.69 7.51 -34.82
C TYR A 218 5.48 8.39 -35.11
N PHE A 219 4.84 8.91 -34.06
CA PHE A 219 3.70 9.81 -34.20
C PHE A 219 4.15 11.24 -34.51
N VAL A 220 3.50 11.83 -35.51
CA VAL A 220 3.60 13.22 -35.94
C VAL A 220 2.19 13.82 -35.95
N MET A 221 2.10 15.10 -35.63
CA MET A 221 0.83 15.83 -35.77
C MET A 221 0.78 16.44 -37.17
N ASN A 222 -0.23 16.07 -37.96
CA ASN A 222 -0.51 16.65 -39.26
C ASN A 222 -1.97 17.13 -39.29
N ASP A 223 -2.20 18.42 -39.53
CA ASP A 223 -3.53 19.04 -39.55
C ASP A 223 -4.41 18.68 -38.33
N GLY A 224 -3.80 18.63 -37.14
CA GLY A 224 -4.49 18.27 -35.89
C GLY A 224 -4.66 16.77 -35.66
N GLN A 225 -4.33 15.91 -36.62
CA GLN A 225 -4.40 14.45 -36.49
C GLN A 225 -3.06 13.83 -36.12
N ALA A 226 -3.08 12.84 -35.24
CA ALA A 226 -1.91 12.04 -34.91
C ALA A 226 -1.74 10.92 -35.94
N VAL A 227 -0.71 11.03 -36.79
CA VAL A 227 -0.41 10.06 -37.85
C VAL A 227 0.96 9.42 -37.62
N LEU A 228 1.10 8.16 -38.03
CA LEU A 228 2.38 7.46 -38.01
C LEU A 228 3.19 7.79 -39.26
N GLN A 229 4.42 8.25 -39.07
CA GLN A 229 5.38 8.51 -40.13
C GLN A 229 6.67 7.73 -39.90
N GLU A 230 7.42 7.47 -40.96
CA GLU A 230 8.74 6.85 -40.87
C GLU A 230 9.76 7.83 -40.28
N PHE A 231 10.62 7.34 -39.39
CA PHE A 231 11.67 8.13 -38.78
C PHE A 231 12.94 8.04 -39.62
N THR A 232 13.69 9.14 -39.71
CA THR A 232 14.87 9.22 -40.60
C THR A 232 16.02 8.30 -40.19
N PHE A 233 16.14 7.97 -38.90
CA PHE A 233 17.16 7.07 -38.35
C PHE A 233 16.52 5.75 -37.90
N ASP A 234 17.32 4.69 -37.73
CA ASP A 234 16.83 3.43 -37.19
C ASP A 234 16.47 3.54 -35.70
N LEU A 235 15.19 3.36 -35.39
CA LEU A 235 14.65 3.42 -34.02
C LEU A 235 14.88 2.12 -33.25
N ASP A 236 15.78 2.15 -32.28
CA ASP A 236 15.87 1.15 -31.21
C ASP A 236 14.56 1.07 -30.39
N LYS A 237 13.90 2.23 -30.19
CA LYS A 237 12.64 2.33 -29.44
C LYS A 237 11.79 3.49 -29.93
N SER A 238 10.55 3.19 -30.29
CA SER A 238 9.44 4.14 -30.41
C SER A 238 8.36 3.76 -29.41
N LYS A 239 7.93 4.68 -28.54
CA LYS A 239 6.83 4.42 -27.60
C LYS A 239 6.06 5.70 -27.31
N LEU A 240 4.76 5.69 -27.61
CA LEU A 240 3.81 6.66 -27.09
C LEU A 240 3.36 6.19 -25.70
N ARG A 241 3.36 7.09 -24.72
CA ARG A 241 2.89 6.81 -23.37
C ARG A 241 1.87 7.86 -22.95
N MET A 242 0.70 7.39 -22.52
CA MET A 242 -0.37 8.21 -21.95
C MET A 242 -0.40 7.99 -20.44
N ASP A 243 -0.25 9.06 -19.68
CA ASP A 243 -0.27 9.04 -18.22
C ASP A 243 -1.68 9.52 -17.79
N ASN A 244 -2.45 8.66 -17.11
CA ASN A 244 -3.88 8.86 -16.84
C ASN A 244 -4.16 8.77 -15.34
N LEU A 245 -5.10 9.56 -14.84
CA LEU A 245 -5.69 9.43 -13.51
C LEU A 245 -7.10 8.86 -13.65
N VAL A 246 -7.36 7.72 -13.03
CA VAL A 246 -8.58 6.93 -13.24
C VAL A 246 -9.25 6.61 -11.92
N PHE A 247 -10.58 6.65 -11.91
CA PHE A 247 -11.45 6.34 -10.78
C PHE A 247 -12.30 5.11 -11.14
N PRO A 248 -11.83 3.89 -10.82
CA PRO A 248 -12.59 2.67 -11.06
C PRO A 248 -13.76 2.53 -10.09
N ILE A 249 -14.86 1.95 -10.58
CA ILE A 249 -16.01 1.48 -9.80
C ILE A 249 -16.41 0.10 -10.33
N HIS A 250 -16.33 -0.91 -9.46
CA HIS A 250 -16.60 -2.31 -9.75
C HIS A 250 -17.59 -2.89 -8.75
N PHE A 251 -18.44 -3.78 -9.24
CA PHE A 251 -19.15 -4.75 -8.41
C PHE A 251 -18.31 -6.01 -8.36
N GLU A 252 -17.79 -6.31 -7.18
CA GLU A 252 -16.99 -7.49 -6.92
C GLU A 252 -17.81 -8.58 -6.25
N PHE A 253 -17.82 -9.75 -6.87
CA PHE A 253 -18.51 -10.94 -6.43
C PHE A 253 -17.49 -11.96 -5.94
N GLY A 254 -17.78 -12.62 -4.83
CA GLY A 254 -17.00 -13.78 -4.40
C GLY A 254 -17.32 -14.19 -2.96
N PRO A 255 -17.17 -15.48 -2.63
CA PRO A 255 -17.34 -15.96 -1.27
C PRO A 255 -16.35 -15.29 -0.31
N SER A 256 -16.72 -15.29 0.97
CA SER A 256 -15.85 -14.91 2.07
C SER A 256 -15.94 -15.97 3.16
N LYS A 257 -14.84 -16.19 3.87
CA LYS A 257 -14.84 -16.99 5.09
C LYS A 257 -15.13 -16.07 6.28
N LEU A 258 -16.18 -16.36 7.02
CA LEU A 258 -16.37 -15.77 8.34
C LEU A 258 -15.33 -16.41 9.26
N LYS A 259 -14.38 -15.61 9.76
CA LYS A 259 -13.53 -15.99 10.88
C LYS A 259 -14.21 -15.46 12.13
N GLU A 260 -14.70 -16.37 12.96
CA GLU A 260 -15.33 -16.09 14.24
C GLU A 260 -14.37 -16.55 15.34
N ASN A 261 -13.89 -15.61 16.14
CA ASN A 261 -13.20 -15.85 17.40
C ASN A 261 -14.14 -15.42 18.53
N GLU A 262 -13.89 -15.88 19.77
CA GLU A 262 -14.74 -15.67 20.95
C GLU A 262 -15.19 -14.21 21.16
N ASP A 263 -14.40 -13.23 20.70
CA ASP A 263 -14.70 -11.80 20.80
C ASP A 263 -14.81 -11.04 19.45
N ASN A 264 -14.62 -11.68 18.28
CA ASN A 264 -14.55 -10.98 16.99
C ASN A 264 -15.11 -11.82 15.83
N PHE A 265 -15.91 -11.22 14.95
CA PHE A 265 -16.24 -11.79 13.64
C PHE A 265 -15.68 -10.92 12.51
N ARG A 266 -14.97 -11.51 11.54
CA ARG A 266 -14.45 -10.81 10.36
C ARG A 266 -14.64 -11.65 9.11
N TYR A 267 -15.07 -11.02 8.02
CA TYR A 267 -15.06 -11.67 6.71
C TYR A 267 -13.66 -11.58 6.09
N SER A 268 -13.03 -12.73 5.86
CA SER A 268 -11.77 -12.86 5.13
C SER A 268 -12.04 -13.33 3.70
N ILE A 269 -11.43 -12.66 2.72
CA ILE A 269 -11.45 -13.04 1.31
C ILE A 269 -10.20 -13.83 0.90
N SER A 270 -9.38 -14.26 1.88
CA SER A 270 -8.16 -15.02 1.62
C SER A 270 -8.48 -16.40 1.02
N ASN A 271 -7.71 -16.79 0.00
CA ASN A 271 -7.88 -18.04 -0.76
C ASN A 271 -9.29 -18.21 -1.35
N GLN A 272 -10.01 -17.11 -1.62
CA GLN A 272 -11.32 -17.15 -2.28
C GLN A 272 -11.20 -16.67 -3.73
N PHE A 273 -11.97 -17.31 -4.61
CA PHE A 273 -12.17 -16.79 -5.96
C PHE A 273 -12.96 -15.49 -5.89
N ARG A 274 -12.58 -14.49 -6.67
CA ARG A 274 -13.36 -13.27 -6.85
C ARG A 274 -13.39 -12.82 -8.29
N PHE A 275 -14.51 -12.22 -8.67
CA PHE A 275 -14.75 -11.64 -9.98
C PHE A 275 -15.34 -10.24 -9.82
N GLY A 276 -14.69 -9.24 -10.39
CA GLY A 276 -15.18 -7.87 -10.43
C GLY A 276 -15.53 -7.45 -11.85
N ILE A 277 -16.64 -6.74 -12.01
CA ILE A 277 -17.02 -6.11 -13.27
C ILE A 277 -17.56 -4.71 -13.01
N GLY A 278 -17.23 -3.77 -13.89
CA GLY A 278 -17.68 -2.41 -13.77
C GLY A 278 -17.04 -1.51 -14.82
N GLY A 279 -16.90 -0.25 -14.44
CA GLY A 279 -16.37 0.78 -15.32
C GLY A 279 -15.40 1.70 -14.60
N TYR A 280 -14.85 2.61 -15.35
CA TYR A 280 -13.99 3.66 -14.83
C TYR A 280 -14.18 4.94 -15.61
N GLY A 281 -13.93 6.05 -14.94
CA GLY A 281 -13.81 7.38 -15.54
C GLY A 281 -12.53 8.05 -15.07
N GLY A 282 -11.97 8.95 -15.88
CA GLY A 282 -10.66 9.52 -15.61
C GLY A 282 -10.27 10.64 -16.55
N LEU A 283 -9.06 11.15 -16.30
CA LEU A 283 -8.45 12.27 -17.02
C LEU A 283 -7.08 11.86 -17.55
N ASN A 284 -6.78 12.23 -18.78
CA ASN A 284 -5.42 12.19 -19.30
C ASN A 284 -4.61 13.33 -18.64
N LEU A 285 -3.54 12.99 -17.94
CA LEU A 285 -2.63 13.96 -17.30
C LEU A 285 -1.53 14.42 -18.26
N GLY A 286 -1.28 13.64 -19.31
CA GLY A 286 -0.40 14.04 -20.39
C GLY A 286 0.11 12.87 -21.21
N THR A 287 0.54 13.21 -22.43
CA THR A 287 1.07 12.26 -23.40
C THR A 287 2.54 12.54 -23.69
N ARG A 288 3.32 11.47 -23.88
CA ARG A 288 4.74 11.58 -24.19
C ARG A 288 5.19 10.50 -25.15
N GLN A 289 5.86 10.92 -26.22
CA GLN A 289 6.58 10.03 -27.11
C GLN A 289 8.04 9.90 -26.68
N LYS A 290 8.54 8.67 -26.66
CA LYS A 290 9.93 8.32 -26.37
C LYS A 290 10.56 7.69 -27.60
N LEU A 291 11.58 8.34 -28.14
CA LEU A 291 12.38 7.83 -29.25
C LEU A 291 13.78 7.49 -28.76
N LYS A 292 14.35 6.40 -29.25
CA LYS A 292 15.77 6.06 -29.09
C LYS A 292 16.31 5.58 -30.42
N TYR A 293 17.45 6.09 -30.81
CA TYR A 293 18.14 5.80 -32.06
C TYR A 293 19.61 6.16 -31.92
N LYS A 294 20.41 5.91 -32.95
CA LYS A 294 21.83 6.26 -32.99
C LYS A 294 22.13 7.24 -34.12
N ILE A 295 23.00 8.21 -33.85
CA ILE A 295 23.63 9.08 -34.86
C ILE A 295 25.14 8.91 -34.70
N ASP A 296 25.84 8.56 -35.77
CA ASP A 296 27.32 8.41 -35.77
C ASP A 296 27.88 7.51 -34.65
N GLY A 297 27.10 6.50 -34.24
CA GLY A 297 27.45 5.58 -33.15
C GLY A 297 26.97 6.02 -31.75
N ASP A 298 26.62 7.29 -31.57
CA ASP A 298 26.13 7.84 -30.31
C ASP A 298 24.65 7.58 -30.09
N LYS A 299 24.29 7.18 -28.86
CA LYS A 299 22.91 6.86 -28.48
C LYS A 299 22.14 8.13 -28.12
N VAL A 300 21.14 8.46 -28.92
CA VAL A 300 20.22 9.59 -28.69
C VAL A 300 18.92 9.10 -28.05
N LYS A 301 18.36 9.91 -27.15
CA LYS A 301 17.10 9.59 -26.46
C LYS A 301 16.22 10.83 -26.31
N ASP A 302 15.20 10.90 -27.15
CA ASP A 302 14.23 11.98 -27.13
C ASP A 302 12.99 11.63 -26.31
N LYS A 303 12.49 12.64 -25.60
CA LYS A 303 11.27 12.57 -24.78
C LYS A 303 10.39 13.76 -25.10
N LEU A 304 9.56 13.62 -26.13
CA LEU A 304 8.67 14.67 -26.62
C LEU A 304 7.36 14.65 -25.83
N LYS A 305 7.13 15.65 -24.97
CA LYS A 305 5.83 15.86 -24.32
C LYS A 305 5.00 16.79 -25.20
N ARG A 306 3.88 16.28 -25.71
CA ARG A 306 2.90 17.02 -26.51
C ARG A 306 1.54 16.37 -26.27
N ASP A 307 0.46 17.06 -26.63
CA ASP A 307 -0.88 16.52 -26.44
C ASP A 307 -1.20 15.39 -27.42
N TYR A 308 -0.58 15.37 -28.61
CA TYR A 308 -0.84 14.38 -29.67
C TYR A 308 -2.33 14.23 -30.04
N ASN A 309 -3.14 15.27 -29.80
CA ASN A 309 -4.59 15.21 -29.85
C ASN A 309 -5.18 14.01 -29.07
N THR A 310 -4.56 13.56 -27.98
CA THR A 310 -5.10 12.46 -27.17
C THR A 310 -6.34 12.89 -26.38
N SER A 311 -7.29 11.99 -26.18
CA SER A 311 -8.52 12.27 -25.43
C SER A 311 -8.24 12.72 -24.00
N ASN A 312 -8.79 13.88 -23.62
CA ASN A 312 -8.63 14.45 -22.28
C ASN A 312 -9.43 13.69 -21.21
N LEU A 313 -10.61 13.18 -21.60
CA LEU A 313 -11.47 12.36 -20.78
C LEU A 313 -11.30 10.90 -21.19
N ILE A 314 -11.22 10.03 -20.20
CA ILE A 314 -11.05 8.59 -20.40
C ILE A 314 -12.14 7.88 -19.63
N TYR A 315 -12.87 7.00 -20.30
CA TYR A 315 -13.88 6.18 -19.66
C TYR A 315 -13.97 4.83 -20.35
N GLY A 316 -14.30 3.81 -19.59
CA GLY A 316 -14.24 2.45 -20.11
C GLY A 316 -14.87 1.42 -19.21
N LEU A 317 -14.82 0.19 -19.68
CA LEU A 317 -15.24 -0.99 -18.94
C LEU A 317 -14.01 -1.74 -18.47
N SER A 318 -14.07 -2.29 -17.27
CA SER A 318 -13.03 -3.20 -16.81
C SER A 318 -13.59 -4.31 -15.96
N ALA A 319 -12.93 -5.46 -16.07
CA ALA A 319 -13.28 -6.66 -15.36
C ALA A 319 -12.01 -7.36 -14.89
N TYR A 320 -12.12 -8.07 -13.78
CA TYR A 320 -11.05 -8.91 -13.26
C TYR A 320 -11.59 -10.19 -12.65
N ALA A 321 -10.81 -11.26 -12.69
CA ALA A 321 -11.15 -12.52 -12.04
C ALA A 321 -9.89 -13.25 -11.56
N GLY A 322 -9.94 -13.89 -10.40
CA GLY A 322 -8.82 -14.69 -9.92
C GLY A 322 -8.97 -15.12 -8.48
N PHE A 323 -7.86 -15.47 -7.86
CA PHE A 323 -7.81 -16.01 -6.51
C PHE A 323 -6.90 -15.16 -5.64
N ASP A 324 -7.37 -14.88 -4.42
CA ASP A 324 -6.56 -14.20 -3.41
C ASP A 324 -5.97 -12.88 -3.94
N SER A 325 -4.67 -12.59 -3.78
CA SER A 325 -4.11 -11.32 -4.27
C SER A 325 -3.91 -11.25 -5.79
N VAL A 326 -4.02 -12.34 -6.56
CA VAL A 326 -3.65 -12.36 -8.00
C VAL A 326 -4.86 -12.51 -8.90
N LEU A 327 -5.08 -11.51 -9.75
CA LEU A 327 -6.27 -11.39 -10.59
C LEU A 327 -5.88 -11.20 -12.06
N LEU A 328 -6.52 -11.93 -12.97
CA LEU A 328 -6.52 -11.60 -14.38
C LEU A 328 -7.35 -10.33 -14.58
N TYR A 329 -6.82 -9.33 -15.28
CA TYR A 329 -7.42 -8.01 -15.42
C TYR A 329 -7.53 -7.59 -16.88
N VAL A 330 -8.70 -7.10 -17.26
CA VAL A 330 -9.02 -6.60 -18.60
C VAL A 330 -9.62 -5.20 -18.51
N LYS A 331 -9.19 -4.31 -19.40
CA LYS A 331 -9.77 -2.98 -19.59
C LYS A 331 -10.03 -2.70 -21.06
N TYR A 332 -11.11 -1.98 -21.33
CA TYR A 332 -11.48 -1.49 -22.64
C TYR A 332 -11.92 -0.03 -22.53
N ASP A 333 -11.15 0.87 -23.16
CA ASP A 333 -11.50 2.29 -23.24
C ASP A 333 -12.62 2.48 -24.28
N LEU A 334 -13.77 3.00 -23.84
CA LEU A 334 -14.91 3.29 -24.71
C LEU A 334 -14.66 4.55 -25.55
N ASN A 335 -13.85 5.48 -25.06
CA ASN A 335 -13.41 6.63 -25.84
C ASN A 335 -12.25 6.26 -26.78
N PRO A 336 -12.12 6.94 -27.93
CA PRO A 336 -10.94 6.78 -28.77
C PRO A 336 -9.69 7.36 -28.09
N ILE A 337 -8.52 6.83 -28.43
CA ILE A 337 -7.21 7.28 -27.94
C ILE A 337 -6.93 8.72 -28.39
N PHE A 338 -7.21 9.01 -29.66
CA PHE A 338 -7.01 10.30 -30.30
C PHE A 338 -8.38 10.95 -30.58
N GLN A 339 -8.52 12.23 -30.26
CA GLN A 339 -9.71 13.04 -30.56
C GLN A 339 -9.79 13.28 -32.06
N ASP A 340 -11.02 13.36 -32.59
CA ASP A 340 -11.33 13.71 -33.99
C ASP A 340 -10.50 12.93 -35.03
N ALA A 341 -10.11 11.70 -34.71
CA ALA A 341 -9.30 10.88 -35.58
C ALA A 341 -10.14 10.36 -36.75
N SER A 342 -9.56 10.39 -37.96
CA SER A 342 -10.21 9.83 -39.16
C SER A 342 -10.53 8.34 -39.03
N VAL A 343 -9.77 7.63 -38.20
CA VAL A 343 -9.97 6.22 -37.85
C VAL A 343 -9.91 6.10 -36.33
N GLU A 344 -11.01 5.68 -35.73
CA GLU A 344 -11.11 5.52 -34.28
C GLU A 344 -10.26 4.34 -33.80
N GLN A 345 -9.56 4.55 -32.69
CA GLN A 345 -8.69 3.54 -32.08
C GLN A 345 -8.98 3.49 -30.59
N HIS A 346 -9.43 2.34 -30.09
CA HIS A 346 -9.82 2.14 -28.70
C HIS A 346 -8.75 1.38 -27.95
N ASN A 347 -8.31 1.87 -26.79
CA ASN A 347 -7.27 1.20 -26.03
C ASN A 347 -7.82 -0.04 -25.33
N VAL A 348 -7.12 -1.17 -25.48
CA VAL A 348 -7.42 -2.42 -24.78
C VAL A 348 -6.22 -2.86 -23.96
N SER A 349 -6.45 -3.27 -22.72
CA SER A 349 -5.43 -3.73 -21.80
C SER A 349 -5.77 -5.12 -21.26
N LEU A 350 -4.79 -6.02 -21.24
CA LEU A 350 -4.90 -7.36 -20.67
C LEU A 350 -3.66 -7.64 -19.82
N GLY A 351 -3.84 -8.02 -18.56
CA GLY A 351 -2.72 -8.22 -17.66
C GLY A 351 -3.09 -8.89 -16.35
N LEU A 352 -2.17 -8.76 -15.39
CA LEU A 352 -2.36 -9.20 -14.02
C LEU A 352 -2.52 -7.99 -13.12
N ARG A 353 -3.42 -8.11 -12.16
CA ARG A 353 -3.67 -7.17 -11.09
C ARG A 353 -3.39 -7.85 -9.75
N PHE A 354 -2.72 -7.12 -8.88
CA PHE A 354 -2.34 -7.52 -7.54
C PHE A 354 -3.01 -6.58 -6.55
N ASP A 355 -3.86 -7.11 -5.68
CA ASP A 355 -4.38 -6.36 -4.55
C ASP A 355 -3.59 -6.76 -3.30
N LEU A 356 -2.97 -5.78 -2.67
CA LEU A 356 -2.04 -5.95 -1.56
C LEU A 356 -2.81 -5.85 -0.22
N ASN A 357 -3.83 -6.70 -0.08
CA ASN A 357 -4.73 -6.76 1.08
C ASN A 357 -4.06 -7.31 2.35
#